data_AF-V6LXM0-F1
#
_entry.id   AF-V6LXM0-F1
#
_cell.length_a   1.000
_cell.length_b   1.000
_cell.length_c   1.000
_cell.angle_alpha   90.00
_cell.angle_beta   90.00
_cell.angle_gamma   90.00
#
_symmetry.space_group_name_H-M   'P 1'
#
loop_
_entity.id
_entity.type
_entity.pdbx_description
1 polymer ?
#
loop_
_entity_poly.entity_id
_entity_poly.type
_entity_poly.pdbx_seq_one_letter_code
_entity_poly.pdbx_strand_id
1 'polypeptide(L)'
;MVHVRIKKVDSNVSIAIEKLEEVEVDKSQRQITCIVCPNGCNMLVKIGNTNDIEEITGNQCKSGISYARQEIVEPFRTFSTSIAIENGETTRLPVKLSKPIPRNKLIEAAKKIRQCVVKAPIMMGDVVLKGIFGSKVVACCSVLEK
;
A
#
# COMPACT_ATOMS: atom_id res chain seq x y z
N MET A 1 -8.34 -16.37 -18.69
CA MET A 1 -9.18 -15.21 -18.33
C MET A 1 -9.66 -15.44 -16.89
N VAL A 2 -9.06 -14.78 -15.90
CA VAL A 2 -9.35 -15.02 -14.46
C VAL A 2 -10.75 -14.51 -14.14
N HIS A 3 -11.62 -15.40 -13.66
CA HIS A 3 -12.99 -15.05 -13.27
C HIS A 3 -12.98 -14.51 -11.84
N VAL A 4 -13.21 -13.20 -11.69
CA VAL A 4 -13.29 -12.54 -10.39
C VAL A 4 -14.76 -12.33 -10.04
N ARG A 5 -15.19 -12.86 -8.90
CA ARG A 5 -16.51 -12.59 -8.32
C ARG A 5 -16.37 -11.65 -7.13
N ILE A 6 -17.23 -10.63 -7.07
CA ILE A 6 -17.33 -9.73 -5.93
C ILE A 6 -18.41 -10.27 -4.99
N LYS A 7 -18.08 -10.52 -3.72
CA LYS A 7 -19.07 -10.86 -2.69
C LYS A 7 -19.96 -9.64 -2.43
N LYS A 8 -21.28 -9.80 -2.50
CA LYS A 8 -22.23 -8.81 -1.95
C LYS A 8 -21.96 -8.71 -0.44
N VAL A 9 -21.78 -7.50 0.08
CA VAL A 9 -21.61 -7.22 1.50
C VAL A 9 -22.84 -6.48 1.97
N ASP A 10 -23.52 -7.01 2.98
CA ASP A 10 -24.65 -6.35 3.65
C ASP A 10 -24.22 -4.99 4.19
N SER A 11 -25.04 -3.98 3.91
CA SER A 11 -24.76 -2.55 4.06
C SER A 11 -24.72 -2.02 5.50
N ASN A 12 -24.60 -2.89 6.52
CA ASN A 12 -24.58 -2.48 7.92
C ASN A 12 -23.24 -2.83 8.57
N VAL A 13 -22.23 -1.98 8.32
CA VAL A 13 -21.00 -1.94 9.12
C VAL A 13 -20.78 -0.50 9.56
N SER A 14 -21.58 -0.11 10.56
CA SER A 14 -21.40 1.13 11.32
C SER A 14 -20.18 0.95 12.24
N ILE A 15 -19.00 1.29 11.75
CA ILE A 15 -17.82 1.38 12.62
C ILE A 15 -17.73 2.83 13.08
N ALA A 16 -18.17 3.06 14.31
CA ALA A 16 -17.84 4.26 15.06
C ALA A 16 -16.31 4.36 15.18
N ILE A 17 -15.74 5.40 14.58
CA ILE A 17 -14.36 5.80 14.84
C ILE A 17 -14.48 7.06 15.71
N GLU A 18 -14.73 6.86 17.00
CA GLU A 18 -14.58 7.92 17.98
C GLU A 18 -13.09 8.04 18.33
N LYS A 19 -12.54 9.22 18.00
CA LYS A 19 -11.41 9.91 18.62
C LYS A 19 -10.19 9.05 18.98
N LEU A 20 -9.16 9.14 18.14
CA LEU A 20 -7.77 9.03 18.58
C LEU A 20 -7.14 10.41 18.38
N GLU A 21 -6.63 10.91 19.49
CA GLU A 21 -6.26 12.29 19.78
C GLU A 21 -5.16 12.83 18.85
N GLU A 22 -5.25 14.13 18.59
CA GLU A 22 -4.27 14.92 17.87
C GLU A 22 -2.96 14.95 18.68
N VAL A 23 -1.99 14.15 18.28
CA VAL A 23 -0.60 14.32 18.74
C VAL A 23 -0.08 15.62 18.12
N GLU A 24 0.07 16.66 18.93
CA GLU A 24 0.77 17.90 18.55
C GLU A 24 2.25 17.60 18.28
N VAL A 25 2.54 17.17 17.06
CA VAL A 25 3.90 17.14 16.51
C VAL A 25 4.19 18.54 16.02
N ASP A 26 5.18 19.22 16.61
CA ASP A 26 5.70 20.50 16.13
C ASP A 26 5.83 20.45 14.59
N LYS A 27 4.94 21.17 13.91
CA LYS A 27 4.78 21.11 12.45
C LYS A 27 6.00 21.65 11.72
N SER A 28 6.93 22.29 12.41
CA SER A 28 8.03 23.01 11.77
C SER A 28 9.14 22.11 11.25
N GLN A 29 9.42 20.95 11.89
CA GLN A 29 10.55 20.10 11.53
C GLN A 29 10.28 18.61 11.75
N ARG A 30 10.71 17.76 10.81
CA ARG A 30 10.63 16.30 10.91
C ARG A 30 11.97 15.64 10.64
N GLN A 31 12.36 14.72 11.51
CA GLN A 31 13.50 13.86 11.28
C GLN A 31 13.06 12.60 10.54
N ILE A 32 13.79 12.24 9.49
CA ILE A 32 13.56 11.00 8.73
C ILE A 32 14.89 10.32 8.40
N THR A 33 14.87 9.00 8.34
CA THR A 33 16.00 8.22 7.85
C THR A 33 15.74 7.80 6.40
N CYS A 34 16.68 8.07 5.51
CA CYS A 34 16.62 7.61 4.13
C CYS A 34 16.71 6.08 4.07
N ILE A 35 15.70 5.40 3.51
CA ILE A 35 15.72 3.93 3.36
C ILE A 35 16.07 3.47 1.94
N VAL A 36 16.46 4.39 1.05
CA VAL A 36 16.69 4.11 -0.37
C VAL A 36 17.98 3.31 -0.60
N CYS A 37 18.99 3.50 0.24
CA CYS A 37 20.30 2.85 0.10
C CYS A 37 20.85 2.46 1.49
N PRO A 38 21.86 1.57 1.56
CA PRO A 38 22.37 1.05 2.83
C PRO A 38 23.05 2.11 3.73
N ASN A 39 23.37 3.31 3.20
CA ASN A 39 24.00 4.37 3.99
C ASN A 39 23.05 4.98 5.04
N GLY A 40 21.73 4.91 4.86
CA GLY A 40 20.78 5.31 5.90
C GLY A 40 20.90 6.76 6.37
N CYS A 41 21.05 7.74 5.46
CA CYS A 41 21.26 9.14 5.86
C CYS A 41 20.13 9.65 6.77
N ASN A 42 20.49 10.24 7.91
CA ASN A 42 19.55 10.94 8.78
C ASN A 42 19.35 12.36 8.26
N MET A 43 18.11 12.69 7.94
CA MET A 43 17.73 13.95 7.30
C MET A 43 16.74 14.71 8.17
N LEU A 44 16.87 16.03 8.17
CA LEU A 44 15.94 16.94 8.80
C LEU A 44 15.17 17.66 7.69
N VAL A 45 13.84 17.60 7.76
CA VAL A 45 12.93 18.25 6.81
C VAL A 45 12.21 19.37 7.54
N LYS A 46 12.40 20.61 7.10
CA LYS A 46 11.64 21.77 7.59
C LYS A 46 10.39 21.95 6.75
N ILE A 47 9.25 22.07 7.41
CA ILE A 47 7.95 22.24 6.78
C ILE A 47 7.45 23.64 7.15
N GLY A 48 7.12 24.43 6.13
CA GLY A 48 6.64 25.79 6.29
C GLY A 48 5.18 25.86 6.71
N ASN A 49 4.72 27.09 6.97
CA ASN A 49 3.36 27.35 7.46
C ASN A 49 2.25 26.89 6.48
N THR A 50 2.55 26.77 5.20
CA THR A 50 1.62 26.31 4.14
C THR A 50 1.66 24.80 3.92
N ASN A 51 2.32 24.03 4.79
CA ASN A 51 2.55 22.59 4.63
C ASN A 51 3.52 22.22 3.47
N ASP A 52 4.19 23.22 2.90
CA ASP A 52 5.22 23.03 1.88
C ASP A 52 6.57 22.71 2.52
N ILE A 53 7.40 21.94 1.80
CA ILE A 53 8.77 21.63 2.24
C ILE A 53 9.67 22.83 1.94
N GLU A 54 10.12 23.52 2.98
CA GLU A 54 11.05 24.65 2.86
C GLU A 54 12.48 24.18 2.63
N GLU A 55 12.93 23.21 3.42
CA GLU A 55 14.33 22.79 3.42
C GLU A 55 14.47 21.30 3.77
N ILE A 56 15.44 20.63 3.13
CA ILE A 56 15.88 19.29 3.47
C ILE A 56 17.39 19.32 3.67
N THR A 57 17.85 18.89 4.84
CA THR A 57 19.28 18.83 5.17
C THR A 57 19.68 17.42 5.63
N GLY A 58 20.98 17.09 5.57
CA GLY A 58 21.53 15.79 5.98
C GLY A 58 21.52 14.70 4.90
N ASN A 59 21.07 15.02 3.67
CA ASN A 59 21.13 14.08 2.54
C ASN A 59 22.54 14.04 1.92
N GLN A 60 22.98 12.85 1.50
CA GLN A 60 24.26 12.67 0.78
C GLN A 60 24.07 12.50 -0.74
N CYS A 61 22.83 12.36 -1.20
CA CYS A 61 22.52 12.13 -2.61
C CYS A 61 21.18 12.76 -3.02
N LYS A 62 20.96 12.88 -4.34
CA LYS A 62 19.71 13.40 -4.91
C LYS A 62 18.52 12.49 -4.63
N SER A 63 18.73 11.17 -4.66
CA SER A 63 17.69 10.18 -4.37
C SER A 63 17.14 10.30 -2.95
N GLY A 64 17.98 10.67 -1.98
CA GLY A 64 17.57 10.93 -0.60
C GLY A 64 16.62 12.12 -0.49
N ILE A 65 16.87 13.20 -1.24
CA ILE A 65 15.97 14.37 -1.30
C ILE A 65 14.61 13.95 -1.89
N SER A 66 14.62 13.22 -3.02
CA SER A 66 13.38 12.77 -3.65
C SER A 66 12.56 11.87 -2.74
N TYR A 67 13.22 10.94 -2.04
CA TYR A 67 12.58 10.10 -1.04
C TYR A 67 12.01 10.93 0.11
N ALA A 68 12.78 11.87 0.67
CA ALA A 68 12.34 12.72 1.76
C ALA A 68 11.08 13.51 1.41
N ARG A 69 11.06 14.11 0.21
CA ARG A 69 9.90 14.84 -0.29
C ARG A 69 8.68 13.93 -0.42
N GLN A 70 8.84 12.79 -1.08
CA GLN A 70 7.74 11.84 -1.25
C GLN A 70 7.22 11.33 0.08
N GLU A 71 8.10 10.96 1.01
CA GLU A 71 7.73 10.40 2.31
C GLU A 71 6.95 11.39 3.18
N ILE A 72 7.26 12.68 3.09
CA ILE A 72 6.60 13.75 3.85
C ILE A 72 5.27 14.15 3.21
N VAL A 73 5.23 14.26 1.88
CA VAL A 73 4.04 14.73 1.14
C VAL A 73 3.01 13.60 0.97
N GLU A 74 3.43 12.45 0.45
CA GLU A 74 2.57 11.30 0.20
C GLU A 74 3.39 10.00 0.25
N PRO A 75 3.49 9.33 1.41
CA PRO A 75 4.31 8.14 1.55
C PRO A 75 3.71 6.97 0.77
N PHE A 76 4.48 6.38 -0.16
CA PHE A 76 4.09 5.18 -0.91
C PHE A 76 4.64 3.92 -0.25
N ARG A 77 3.87 2.83 -0.31
CA ARG A 77 4.28 1.51 0.20
C ARG A 77 3.95 0.41 -0.79
N THR A 78 4.84 -0.58 -0.87
CA THR A 78 4.52 -1.87 -1.49
C THR A 78 3.47 -2.57 -0.63
N PHE A 79 2.57 -3.31 -1.27
CA PHE A 79 1.47 -3.97 -0.57
C PHE A 79 1.30 -5.41 -1.06
N SER A 80 1.31 -6.33 -0.11
CA SER A 80 1.06 -7.76 -0.31
C SER A 80 -0.03 -8.21 0.65
N THR A 81 -0.92 -9.08 0.19
CA THR A 81 -2.05 -9.60 0.96
C THR A 81 -2.49 -10.96 0.41
N SER A 82 -3.67 -11.45 0.77
CA SER A 82 -4.26 -12.64 0.18
C SER A 82 -5.66 -12.36 -0.38
N ILE A 83 -6.04 -13.12 -1.40
CA ILE A 83 -7.37 -13.12 -1.99
C ILE A 83 -8.01 -14.50 -1.81
N ALA A 84 -9.33 -14.57 -1.66
CA ALA A 84 -10.03 -15.85 -1.61
C ALA A 84 -9.93 -16.55 -2.97
N ILE A 85 -9.68 -17.85 -2.97
CA ILE A 85 -9.71 -18.68 -4.18
C ILE A 85 -10.70 -19.84 -4.00
N GLU A 86 -11.49 -20.08 -5.04
CA GLU A 86 -12.40 -21.21 -5.19
C GLU A 86 -11.78 -22.29 -6.06
N ASN A 87 -12.14 -23.55 -5.77
CA ASN A 87 -11.69 -24.75 -6.49
C ASN A 87 -10.17 -24.97 -6.52
N GLY A 88 -9.42 -24.27 -5.68
CA GLY A 88 -7.99 -24.47 -5.54
C GLY A 88 -7.64 -25.54 -4.51
N GLU A 89 -6.45 -26.10 -4.64
CA GLU A 89 -5.80 -26.91 -3.58
C GLU A 89 -5.63 -26.14 -2.25
N THR A 90 -5.66 -24.80 -2.29
CA THR A 90 -5.68 -23.90 -1.14
C THR A 90 -6.92 -23.01 -1.14
N THR A 91 -7.27 -22.41 0.01
CA THR A 91 -8.42 -21.50 0.15
C THR A 91 -8.06 -20.01 0.02
N ARG A 92 -6.76 -19.69 0.00
CA ARG A 92 -6.21 -18.33 -0.10
C ARG A 92 -5.05 -18.32 -1.08
N LEU A 93 -5.06 -17.36 -2.00
CA LEU A 93 -3.96 -17.09 -2.90
C LEU A 93 -3.18 -15.86 -2.40
N PRO A 94 -1.85 -15.96 -2.12
CA PRO A 94 -1.02 -14.80 -1.84
C PRO A 94 -0.88 -13.93 -3.09
N VAL A 95 -1.09 -12.63 -2.91
CA VAL A 95 -1.07 -11.63 -3.98
C VAL A 95 -0.28 -10.39 -3.57
N LYS A 96 0.25 -9.69 -4.55
CA LYS A 96 0.89 -8.39 -4.37
C LYS A 96 0.38 -7.36 -5.35
N LEU A 97 0.48 -6.09 -4.99
CA LEU A 97 0.31 -5.01 -5.95
C LEU A 97 1.52 -4.92 -6.88
N SER A 98 1.28 -4.68 -8.17
CA SER A 98 2.32 -4.53 -9.19
C SER A 98 3.14 -3.25 -9.02
N LYS A 99 2.57 -2.25 -8.35
CA LYS A 99 3.16 -0.94 -8.06
C LYS A 99 2.80 -0.52 -6.63
N PRO A 100 3.67 0.24 -5.94
CA PRO A 100 3.35 0.86 -4.66
C PRO A 100 2.10 1.74 -4.75
N ILE A 101 1.40 1.89 -3.63
CA ILE A 101 0.26 2.82 -3.49
C ILE A 101 0.48 3.74 -2.28
N PRO A 102 -0.21 4.89 -2.21
CA PRO A 102 -0.15 5.76 -1.04
C PRO A 102 -0.54 5.02 0.26
N ARG A 103 0.16 5.31 1.36
CA ARG A 103 -0.02 4.65 2.66
C ARG A 103 -1.47 4.75 3.16
N ASN A 104 -2.10 5.90 2.97
CA ASN A 104 -3.50 6.14 3.35
C ASN A 104 -4.50 5.29 2.54
N LYS A 105 -4.10 4.73 1.39
CA LYS A 105 -4.94 3.85 0.55
C LYS A 105 -4.80 2.36 0.84
N LEU A 106 -3.86 1.95 1.70
CA LEU A 106 -3.60 0.54 2.00
C LEU A 106 -4.82 -0.17 2.59
N ILE A 107 -5.52 0.46 3.54
CA ILE A 107 -6.71 -0.14 4.19
C ILE A 107 -7.85 -0.27 3.19
N GLU A 108 -8.08 0.74 2.36
CA GLU A 108 -9.10 0.73 1.31
C GLU A 108 -8.80 -0.34 0.25
N ALA A 109 -7.53 -0.51 -0.13
CA ALA A 109 -7.08 -1.57 -1.03
C ALA A 109 -7.36 -2.95 -0.45
N ALA A 110 -7.01 -3.18 0.82
CA ALA A 110 -7.25 -4.43 1.52
C ALA A 110 -8.74 -4.79 1.56
N LYS A 111 -9.61 -3.81 1.85
CA LYS A 111 -11.08 -3.99 1.85
C LYS A 111 -11.59 -4.42 0.48
N LYS A 112 -11.16 -3.72 -0.59
CA LYS A 112 -11.53 -4.05 -1.98
C LYS A 112 -11.09 -5.47 -2.37
N ILE A 113 -9.85 -5.86 -2.05
CA ILE A 113 -9.33 -7.20 -2.36
C ILE A 113 -10.08 -8.29 -1.59
N ARG A 114 -10.40 -8.05 -0.31
CA ARG A 114 -11.12 -9.02 0.54
C ARG A 114 -12.51 -9.37 -0.01
N GLN A 115 -13.14 -8.46 -0.73
CA GLN A 115 -14.46 -8.68 -1.35
C GLN A 115 -14.38 -9.55 -2.61
N CYS A 116 -13.18 -9.77 -3.16
CA CYS A 116 -13.00 -10.54 -4.37
C CYS A 116 -12.72 -12.02 -4.09
N VAL A 117 -13.23 -12.87 -4.97
CA VAL A 117 -12.93 -14.30 -5.03
C VAL A 117 -12.48 -14.63 -6.44
N VAL A 118 -11.40 -15.38 -6.55
CA VAL A 118 -10.85 -15.86 -7.83
C VAL A 118 -11.03 -17.36 -7.93
N LYS A 119 -10.90 -17.94 -9.12
CA LYS A 119 -11.03 -19.38 -9.34
C LYS A 119 -9.71 -19.96 -9.83
N ALA A 120 -9.34 -21.12 -9.28
CA ALA A 120 -8.27 -21.95 -9.83
C ALA A 120 -8.63 -22.44 -11.26
N PRO A 121 -7.63 -22.78 -12.10
CA PRO A 121 -6.20 -22.69 -11.84
C PRO A 121 -5.69 -21.25 -12.01
N ILE A 122 -4.70 -20.86 -11.21
CA ILE A 122 -4.02 -19.56 -11.30
C ILE A 122 -2.52 -19.81 -11.36
N MET A 123 -1.84 -19.14 -12.29
CA MET A 123 -0.39 -19.24 -12.42
C MET A 123 0.30 -18.05 -11.75
N MET A 124 1.51 -18.28 -11.25
CA MET A 124 2.35 -17.20 -10.73
C MET A 124 2.49 -16.08 -11.78
N GLY A 125 2.31 -14.83 -11.35
CA GLY A 125 2.36 -13.66 -12.22
C GLY A 125 1.02 -13.29 -12.87
N ASP A 126 -0.02 -14.11 -12.72
CA ASP A 126 -1.35 -13.78 -13.24
C ASP A 126 -1.92 -12.53 -12.57
N VAL A 127 -2.51 -11.67 -13.39
CA VAL A 127 -3.25 -10.49 -12.91
C VAL A 127 -4.65 -10.93 -12.53
N VAL A 128 -4.89 -11.00 -11.22
CA VAL A 128 -6.17 -11.44 -10.65
C VAL A 128 -7.16 -10.30 -10.40
N LEU A 129 -6.70 -9.05 -10.33
CA LEU A 129 -7.56 -7.88 -10.27
C LEU A 129 -6.84 -6.67 -10.87
N LYS A 130 -7.55 -5.85 -11.66
CA LYS A 130 -7.00 -4.66 -12.31
C LYS A 130 -7.54 -3.39 -11.64
N GLY A 131 -6.69 -2.37 -11.51
CA GLY A 131 -7.15 -1.00 -11.25
C GLY A 131 -7.33 -0.59 -9.79
N ILE A 132 -6.70 -1.26 -8.82
CA ILE A 132 -6.69 -0.79 -7.42
C ILE A 132 -5.68 0.37 -7.32
N PHE A 133 -6.19 1.61 -7.26
CA PHE A 133 -5.40 2.85 -7.19
C PHE A 133 -4.30 2.93 -8.25
N GLY A 134 -4.62 2.59 -9.50
CA GLY A 134 -3.65 2.57 -10.60
C GLY A 134 -2.67 1.37 -10.58
N SER A 135 -2.85 0.43 -9.65
CA SER A 135 -2.06 -0.80 -9.53
C SER A 135 -2.87 -2.04 -9.88
N LYS A 136 -2.18 -3.13 -10.24
CA LYS A 136 -2.75 -4.45 -10.51
C LYS A 136 -2.48 -5.37 -9.33
N VAL A 137 -3.41 -6.26 -8.99
CA VAL A 137 -3.20 -7.35 -8.03
C VAL A 137 -2.69 -8.57 -8.81
N VAL A 138 -1.55 -9.10 -8.41
CA VAL A 138 -0.80 -10.14 -9.12
C VAL A 138 -0.58 -11.34 -8.19
N ALA A 139 -0.78 -12.55 -8.70
CA ALA A 139 -0.53 -13.81 -8.00
C ALA A 139 0.96 -14.01 -7.71
N CYS A 140 1.30 -14.35 -6.46
CA CYS A 140 2.69 -14.62 -6.05
C CYS A 140 3.11 -16.08 -6.22
N CYS A 141 2.16 -17.00 -6.30
CA CYS A 141 2.40 -18.42 -6.55
C CYS A 141 1.31 -18.98 -7.48
N SER A 142 1.57 -20.17 -8.02
CA SER A 142 0.56 -20.93 -8.75
C SER A 142 -0.32 -21.71 -7.77
N VAL A 143 -1.60 -21.87 -8.09
CA VAL A 143 -2.56 -22.71 -7.36
C VAL A 143 -3.34 -23.52 -8.38
N LEU A 144 -3.23 -24.84 -8.31
CA LEU A 144 -3.92 -25.76 -9.21
C LEU A 144 -5.34 -26.08 -8.72
N GLU A 145 -6.15 -26.63 -9.62
CA GLU A 145 -7.49 -27.11 -9.28
C GLU A 145 -7.43 -28.32 -8.32
N LYS A 146 -8.44 -28.44 -7.46
CA LYS A 146 -8.63 -29.57 -6.55
C LYS A 146 -9.35 -30.74 -7.22
#